data_AF-A0A0R1RTV4-F1
#
_entry.id   AF-A0A0R1RTV4-F1
#
_cell.length_a   1.000
_cell.length_b   1.000
_cell.length_c   1.000
_cell.angle_alpha   90.00
_cell.angle_beta   90.00
_cell.angle_gamma   90.00
#
_symmetry.space_group_name_H-M   'P 1'
#
loop_
_entity.id
_entity.type
_entity.pdbx_description
1 polymer ?
#
loop_
_entity_poly.entity_id
_entity_poly.type
_entity_poly.pdbx_seq_one_letter_code
_entity_poly.pdbx_strand_id
1 'polypeptide(L)'
;MLGFSVYLNQPIDDLIANNCLHMQQSGFTEVFTSMHIPEDDVTLYLKRVQALGQICRENHLDLMIDIESDSLEHIGLSLDNPQAIKAFGITGLRIDFGISNQQIAGLSQHLKIALNASTLSESDLVALKTANANFQNMEAWHNYYPRNETGLARDWFIRTNQWLKESGFTTQAFIPGDGQLRGPIKSGLPTLEEHRGQHPLACALDLLALSVDKVFIGDPQLRPATLMQFSDYFQTQTMTLHCVRETNQLPDYLFTTQFHNRRDVARDVIRLEEGRPLCKSTVVPLACATRPIGSLTIDNLDYGRYMGELQITKTNLPGNPQVNVLGKIIDSELPLLPFILAGQAIQLKEQL
;
A
#
# COMPACT_ATOMS: atom_id res chain seq x y z
N MET A 1 3.18 6.08 6.54
CA MET A 1 3.30 6.96 5.36
C MET A 1 3.11 6.14 4.10
N LEU A 2 2.55 6.73 3.04
CA LEU A 2 2.37 6.07 1.75
C LEU A 2 3.26 6.71 0.69
N GLY A 3 3.89 5.88 -0.13
CA GLY A 3 4.67 6.32 -1.29
C GLY A 3 4.42 5.47 -2.52
N PHE A 4 4.98 5.88 -3.65
CA PHE A 4 4.79 5.20 -4.93
C PHE A 4 6.00 5.34 -5.84
N SER A 5 6.11 4.44 -6.81
CA SER A 5 7.27 4.39 -7.70
C SER A 5 6.99 5.06 -9.04
N VAL A 6 7.96 5.83 -9.54
CA VAL A 6 7.99 6.35 -10.92
C VAL A 6 9.27 5.87 -11.59
N TYR A 7 9.17 5.42 -12.84
CA TYR A 7 10.28 4.83 -13.56
C TYR A 7 10.75 5.71 -14.73
N LEU A 8 12.04 6.01 -14.76
CA LEU A 8 12.66 6.93 -15.72
C LEU A 8 12.96 6.29 -17.08
N ASN A 9 12.56 5.03 -17.31
CA ASN A 9 12.71 4.36 -18.60
C ASN A 9 11.64 4.77 -19.62
N GLN A 10 10.65 5.57 -19.19
CA GLN A 10 9.63 6.17 -20.05
C GLN A 10 9.72 7.71 -19.96
N PRO A 11 9.20 8.45 -20.95
CA PRO A 11 9.09 9.90 -20.85
C PRO A 11 8.32 10.34 -19.60
N ILE A 12 8.78 11.44 -18.99
CA ILE A 12 8.05 12.11 -17.91
C ILE A 12 7.18 13.18 -18.55
N ASP A 13 5.96 12.78 -18.90
CA ASP A 13 4.97 13.59 -19.62
C ASP A 13 3.78 13.96 -18.74
N ASP A 14 2.75 14.57 -19.34
CA ASP A 14 1.54 14.99 -18.65
C ASP A 14 0.79 13.80 -18.01
N LEU A 15 0.93 12.58 -18.55
CA LEU A 15 0.30 11.40 -17.94
C LEU A 15 0.95 11.07 -16.60
N ILE A 16 2.29 11.10 -16.53
CA ILE A 16 3.02 10.90 -15.27
C ILE A 16 2.73 12.03 -14.28
N ALA A 17 2.69 13.29 -14.75
CA ALA A 17 2.36 14.44 -13.90
C ALA A 17 0.96 14.31 -13.29
N ASN A 18 -0.05 13.97 -14.10
CA ASN A 18 -1.42 13.74 -13.63
C ASN A 18 -1.51 12.56 -12.68
N ASN A 19 -0.78 11.47 -12.94
CA ASN A 19 -0.72 10.33 -12.01
C ASN A 19 -0.13 10.74 -10.66
N CYS A 20 0.96 11.52 -10.62
CA CYS A 20 1.54 12.02 -9.38
C CYS A 20 0.54 12.87 -8.59
N LEU A 21 -0.20 13.74 -9.28
CA LEU A 21 -1.26 14.55 -8.66
C LEU A 21 -2.38 13.68 -8.06
N HIS A 22 -2.88 12.67 -8.79
CA HIS A 22 -3.92 11.78 -8.27
C HIS A 22 -3.44 10.95 -7.07
N MET A 23 -2.20 10.46 -7.10
CA MET A 23 -1.60 9.76 -5.97
C MET A 23 -1.50 10.70 -4.76
N GLN A 24 -1.03 11.93 -4.96
CA GLN A 24 -0.94 12.94 -3.91
C GLN A 24 -2.29 13.26 -3.29
N GLN A 25 -3.31 13.50 -4.13
CA GLN A 25 -4.69 13.75 -3.69
C GLN A 25 -5.30 12.58 -2.92
N SER A 26 -4.79 11.36 -3.13
CA SER A 26 -5.20 10.14 -2.42
C SER A 26 -4.37 9.88 -1.15
N GLY A 27 -3.52 10.83 -0.74
CA GLY A 27 -2.76 10.77 0.52
C GLY A 27 -1.35 10.18 0.42
N PHE A 28 -0.84 9.95 -0.80
CA PHE A 28 0.57 9.57 -0.99
C PHE A 28 1.47 10.80 -0.91
N THR A 29 2.64 10.68 -0.27
CA THR A 29 3.47 11.85 0.04
C THR A 29 4.92 11.73 -0.46
N GLU A 30 5.34 10.57 -0.95
CA GLU A 30 6.72 10.34 -1.34
C GLU A 30 6.82 9.47 -2.61
N VAL A 31 7.70 9.88 -3.51
CA VAL A 31 8.01 9.19 -4.77
C VAL A 31 9.35 8.49 -4.63
N PHE A 32 9.38 7.23 -5.04
CA PHE A 32 10.60 6.48 -5.26
C PHE A 32 10.90 6.41 -6.76
N THR A 33 12.17 6.58 -7.12
CA THR A 33 12.62 6.22 -8.45
C THR A 33 13.98 5.54 -8.38
N SER A 34 14.23 4.61 -9.30
CA SER A 34 15.52 3.95 -9.41
C SER A 34 16.24 4.44 -10.65
N MET A 35 17.46 4.93 -10.45
CA MET A 35 18.32 5.47 -11.47
C MET A 35 19.39 4.45 -11.82
N HIS A 36 19.15 3.70 -12.88
CA HIS A 36 20.19 2.94 -13.57
C HIS A 36 20.38 3.60 -14.94
N ILE A 37 21.42 4.43 -15.07
CA ILE A 37 21.72 5.17 -16.30
C ILE A 37 22.56 4.26 -17.20
N PRO A 38 22.06 3.82 -18.37
CA PRO A 38 22.92 3.26 -19.40
C PRO A 38 23.90 4.34 -19.85
N GLU A 39 25.19 3.99 -19.99
CA GLU A 39 26.28 4.92 -20.33
C GLU A 39 25.97 5.81 -21.55
N ASP A 40 25.15 5.33 -22.48
CA ASP A 40 24.85 6.00 -23.75
C ASP A 40 23.72 7.05 -23.71
N ASP A 41 23.00 7.26 -22.59
CA ASP A 41 21.78 8.10 -22.57
C ASP A 41 21.68 9.11 -21.41
N VAL A 42 22.82 9.52 -20.86
CA VAL A 42 22.94 10.43 -19.69
C VAL A 42 22.09 11.70 -19.81
N THR A 43 22.09 12.34 -20.98
CA THR A 43 21.37 13.62 -21.20
C THR A 43 19.86 13.45 -21.14
N LEU A 44 19.33 12.32 -21.61
CA LEU A 44 17.89 12.06 -21.55
C LEU A 44 17.45 11.77 -20.12
N TYR A 45 18.22 10.95 -19.39
CA TYR A 45 17.92 10.65 -17.98
C TYR A 45 17.98 11.90 -17.13
N LEU A 46 18.97 12.78 -17.32
CA LEU A 46 19.05 14.07 -16.64
C LEU A 46 17.75 14.87 -16.81
N LYS A 47 17.25 15.01 -18.04
CA LYS A 47 15.99 15.73 -18.31
C LYS A 47 14.80 15.09 -17.61
N ARG A 48 14.73 13.76 -17.58
CA ARG A 48 13.64 13.03 -16.92
C ARG A 48 13.67 13.21 -15.40
N VAL A 49 14.84 13.18 -14.78
CA VAL A 49 14.99 13.40 -13.34
C VAL A 49 14.62 14.84 -12.98
N GLN A 50 15.05 15.83 -13.79
CA GLN A 50 14.66 17.23 -13.61
C GLN A 50 13.15 17.42 -13.69
N ALA A 51 12.52 16.84 -14.71
CA ALA A 51 11.08 16.89 -14.87
C ALA A 51 10.36 16.24 -13.68
N LEU A 52 10.82 15.07 -13.22
CA LEU A 52 10.23 14.39 -12.06
C LEU A 52 10.42 15.20 -10.77
N GLY A 53 11.61 15.76 -10.54
CA GLY A 53 11.89 16.62 -9.38
C GLY A 53 11.03 17.88 -9.38
N GLN A 54 10.79 18.48 -10.54
CA GLN A 54 9.86 19.60 -10.69
C GLN A 54 8.42 19.19 -10.34
N ILE A 55 7.91 18.09 -10.91
CA ILE A 55 6.57 17.56 -10.61
C ILE A 55 6.43 17.29 -9.11
N CYS A 56 7.41 16.64 -8.49
CA CYS A 56 7.36 16.33 -7.06
C CYS A 56 7.28 17.62 -6.23
N ARG A 57 8.12 18.62 -6.53
CA ARG A 57 8.10 19.91 -5.83
C ARG A 57 6.77 20.65 -5.99
N GLU A 58 6.21 20.69 -7.19
CA GLU A 58 4.92 21.34 -7.47
C GLU A 58 3.74 20.66 -6.75
N ASN A 59 3.82 19.35 -6.55
CA ASN A 59 2.81 18.56 -5.84
C ASN A 59 3.13 18.36 -4.35
N HIS A 60 4.18 18.98 -3.81
CA HIS A 60 4.63 18.77 -2.42
C HIS A 60 4.90 17.29 -2.06
N LEU A 61 5.46 16.55 -3.01
CA LEU A 61 5.92 15.18 -2.83
C LEU A 61 7.42 15.17 -2.52
N ASP A 62 7.81 14.35 -1.55
CA ASP A 62 9.20 13.99 -1.35
C ASP A 62 9.67 13.09 -2.50
N LEU A 63 10.94 13.17 -2.88
CA LEU A 63 11.57 12.34 -3.90
C LEU A 63 12.79 11.63 -3.32
N MET A 64 12.72 10.29 -3.31
CA MET A 64 13.81 9.37 -2.99
C MET A 64 14.35 8.78 -4.29
N ILE A 65 15.65 8.93 -4.53
CA ILE A 65 16.32 8.34 -5.71
C ILE A 65 17.27 7.24 -5.27
N ASP A 66 17.09 6.05 -5.84
CA ASP A 66 18.07 4.97 -5.79
C ASP A 66 19.21 5.23 -6.77
N ILE A 67 20.42 5.32 -6.23
CA ILE A 67 21.62 5.66 -6.99
C ILE A 67 22.73 4.63 -6.75
N GLU A 68 23.47 4.34 -7.81
CA GLU A 68 24.83 3.80 -7.70
C GLU A 68 25.80 4.98 -7.50
N SER A 69 26.93 4.77 -6.81
CA SER A 69 27.85 5.83 -6.36
C SER A 69 28.22 6.85 -7.44
N ASP A 70 28.38 6.38 -8.68
CA ASP A 70 28.90 7.19 -9.79
C ASP A 70 27.77 7.83 -10.61
N SER A 71 26.50 7.47 -10.35
CA SER A 71 25.35 7.90 -11.15
C SER A 71 24.96 9.37 -10.96
N LEU A 72 25.25 9.96 -9.79
CA LEU A 72 24.94 11.37 -9.51
C LEU A 72 25.81 12.33 -10.32
N GLU A 73 27.09 12.02 -10.51
CA GLU A 73 28.02 12.89 -11.23
C GLU A 73 27.62 13.03 -12.70
N HIS A 74 27.08 11.97 -13.30
CA HIS A 74 26.55 11.98 -14.66
C HIS A 74 25.41 12.98 -14.86
N ILE A 75 24.65 13.29 -13.81
CA ILE A 75 23.58 14.30 -13.84
C ILE A 75 24.02 15.65 -13.27
N GLY A 76 25.33 15.87 -13.09
CA GLY A 76 25.90 17.13 -12.63
C GLY A 76 25.66 17.40 -11.14
N LEU A 77 25.34 16.38 -10.35
CA LEU A 77 25.18 16.46 -8.90
C LEU A 77 26.36 15.79 -8.21
N SER A 78 26.67 16.25 -6.99
CA SER A 78 27.72 15.67 -6.16
C SER A 78 27.23 15.49 -4.74
N LEU A 79 27.62 14.37 -4.13
CA LEU A 79 27.36 14.06 -2.72
C LEU A 79 27.98 15.10 -1.77
N ASP A 80 29.05 15.78 -2.20
CA ASP A 80 29.70 16.84 -1.42
C ASP A 80 28.88 18.15 -1.41
N ASN A 81 27.82 18.25 -2.22
CA ASN A 81 26.91 19.39 -2.24
C ASN A 81 25.43 18.98 -2.08
N PRO A 82 25.01 18.57 -0.86
CA PRO A 82 23.62 18.20 -0.58
C PRO A 82 22.59 19.31 -0.86
N GLN A 83 23.01 20.58 -0.83
CA GLN A 83 22.12 21.71 -1.11
C GLN A 83 21.74 21.76 -2.60
N ALA A 84 22.67 21.45 -3.50
CA ALA A 84 22.37 21.34 -4.93
C ALA A 84 21.39 20.18 -5.21
N ILE A 85 21.55 19.05 -4.51
CA ILE A 85 20.64 17.90 -4.60
C ILE A 85 19.21 18.31 -4.20
N LYS A 86 19.05 19.03 -3.08
CA LYS A 86 17.74 19.57 -2.68
C LYS A 86 17.15 20.57 -3.66
N ALA A 87 17.97 21.48 -4.21
CA ALA A 87 17.51 22.45 -5.19
C ALA A 87 16.97 21.78 -6.46
N PHE A 88 17.46 20.58 -6.77
CA PHE A 88 16.98 19.71 -7.83
C PHE A 88 15.60 19.08 -7.57
N GLY A 89 15.08 19.20 -6.34
CA GLY A 89 13.84 18.56 -5.90
C GLY A 89 14.04 17.17 -5.30
N ILE A 90 15.29 16.73 -5.10
CA ILE A 90 15.60 15.44 -4.48
C ILE A 90 15.68 15.62 -2.96
N THR A 91 14.85 14.87 -2.24
CA THR A 91 14.75 14.98 -0.77
C THR A 91 15.51 13.88 -0.03
N GLY A 92 15.78 12.77 -0.72
CA GLY A 92 16.55 11.66 -0.17
C GLY A 92 17.26 10.84 -1.23
N LEU A 93 18.28 10.12 -0.77
CA LEU A 93 19.06 9.20 -1.57
C LEU A 93 19.01 7.80 -0.95
N ARG A 94 18.73 6.79 -1.77
CA ARG A 94 18.94 5.39 -1.42
C ARG A 94 20.31 4.98 -1.95
N ILE A 95 21.16 4.56 -1.03
CA ILE A 95 22.58 4.26 -1.27
C ILE A 95 22.75 2.74 -1.20
N ASP A 96 23.19 2.14 -2.29
CA ASP A 96 23.43 0.68 -2.34
C ASP A 96 24.90 0.34 -2.06
N PHE A 97 25.85 0.90 -2.81
CA PHE A 97 27.28 0.61 -2.66
C PHE A 97 28.17 1.83 -2.95
N GLY A 98 29.43 1.77 -2.51
CA GLY A 98 30.49 2.72 -2.90
C GLY A 98 30.63 3.95 -1.99
N ILE A 99 29.82 4.08 -0.94
CA ILE A 99 29.83 5.22 -0.01
C ILE A 99 30.11 4.74 1.41
N SER A 100 31.05 5.38 2.10
CA SER A 100 31.41 5.00 3.48
C SER A 100 30.34 5.44 4.50
N ASN A 101 30.25 4.73 5.63
CA ASN A 101 29.35 5.10 6.74
C ASN A 101 29.63 6.51 7.29
N GLN A 102 30.87 7.01 7.18
CA GLN A 102 31.21 8.39 7.56
C GLN A 102 30.60 9.42 6.61
N GLN A 103 30.63 9.17 5.30
CA GLN A 103 29.97 10.03 4.31
C GLN A 103 28.45 9.98 4.47
N ILE A 104 27.88 8.77 4.64
CA ILE A 104 26.45 8.59 4.94
C ILE A 104 26.02 9.42 6.15
N ALA A 105 26.79 9.38 7.24
CA ALA A 105 26.51 10.17 8.43
C ALA A 105 26.53 11.69 8.13
N GLY A 106 27.48 12.18 7.34
CA GLY A 106 27.51 13.58 6.90
C GLY A 106 26.30 13.97 6.04
N LEU A 107 25.94 13.13 5.07
CA LEU A 107 24.78 13.35 4.20
C LEU A 107 23.46 13.38 4.99
N SER A 108 23.32 12.51 5.99
CA SER A 108 22.12 12.40 6.84
C SER A 108 21.81 13.69 7.63
N GLN A 109 22.79 14.58 7.81
CA GLN A 109 22.56 15.90 8.43
C GLN A 109 21.73 16.83 7.54
N HIS A 110 21.67 16.52 6.24
CA HIS A 110 21.05 17.38 5.25
C HIS A 110 19.90 16.68 4.53
N LEU A 111 20.01 15.40 4.19
CA LEU A 111 19.06 14.66 3.36
C LEU A 111 18.56 13.41 4.09
N LYS A 112 17.41 12.88 3.66
CA LYS A 112 17.03 11.51 4.01
C LYS A 112 18.00 10.54 3.33
N ILE A 113 18.50 9.56 4.07
CA ILE A 113 19.39 8.54 3.53
C ILE A 113 18.77 7.17 3.80
N ALA A 114 18.46 6.46 2.73
CA ALA A 114 17.95 5.11 2.77
C ALA A 114 19.09 4.11 2.54
N LEU A 115 19.21 3.15 3.44
CA LEU A 115 20.12 2.01 3.32
C LEU A 115 19.32 0.74 3.02
N ASN A 116 19.98 -0.25 2.44
CA ASN A 116 19.36 -1.53 2.14
C ASN A 116 19.11 -2.34 3.43
N ALA A 117 17.83 -2.54 3.75
CA ALA A 117 17.39 -3.22 4.97
C ALA A 117 17.89 -4.68 5.07
N SER A 118 18.24 -5.31 3.94
CA SER A 118 18.65 -6.72 3.90
C SER A 118 20.14 -6.94 4.11
N THR A 119 20.96 -5.91 3.94
CA THR A 119 22.43 -6.01 4.03
C THR A 119 23.01 -5.22 5.20
N LEU A 120 22.22 -4.33 5.81
CA LEU A 120 22.64 -3.56 6.96
C LEU A 120 23.03 -4.47 8.14
N SER A 121 24.21 -4.22 8.71
CA SER A 121 24.76 -5.01 9.81
C SER A 121 24.88 -4.23 11.12
N GLU A 122 25.09 -4.94 12.23
CA GLU A 122 25.41 -4.31 13.52
C GLU A 122 26.69 -3.47 13.45
N SER A 123 27.69 -3.89 12.66
CA SER A 123 28.91 -3.10 12.44
C SER A 123 28.61 -1.78 11.72
N ASP A 124 27.68 -1.77 10.76
CA ASP A 124 27.28 -0.53 10.09
C ASP A 124 26.57 0.41 11.06
N LEU A 125 25.67 -0.12 11.89
CA LEU A 125 24.98 0.64 12.93
C LEU A 125 25.98 1.31 13.90
N VAL A 126 26.97 0.57 14.38
CA VAL A 126 28.02 1.10 15.26
C VAL A 126 28.84 2.18 14.55
N ALA A 127 29.21 1.96 13.29
CA ALA A 127 29.97 2.94 12.50
C ALA A 127 29.17 4.23 12.28
N LEU A 128 27.89 4.13 11.92
CA LEU A 128 26.98 5.27 11.74
C LEU A 128 26.80 6.08 13.04
N LYS A 129 26.62 5.39 14.17
CA LYS A 129 26.54 6.04 15.49
C LYS A 129 27.83 6.74 15.85
N THR A 130 28.98 6.09 15.63
CA THR A 130 30.31 6.66 15.89
C THR A 130 30.57 7.90 15.02
N ALA A 131 30.09 7.89 13.78
CA ALA A 131 30.17 9.01 12.86
C ALA A 131 29.11 10.11 13.11
N ASN A 132 28.29 9.99 14.15
CA ASN A 132 27.19 10.91 14.50
C ASN A 132 26.15 11.08 13.37
N ALA A 133 25.74 9.99 12.72
CA ALA A 133 24.63 10.03 11.76
C ALA A 133 23.34 10.55 12.43
N ASN A 134 22.55 11.33 11.69
CA ASN A 134 21.24 11.78 12.14
C ASN A 134 20.18 10.72 11.83
N PHE A 135 19.87 9.87 12.82
CA PHE A 135 18.90 8.78 12.65
C PHE A 135 17.47 9.23 12.34
N GLN A 136 17.11 10.49 12.59
CA GLN A 136 15.81 11.04 12.16
C GLN A 136 15.68 11.09 10.63
N ASN A 137 16.81 11.14 9.93
CA ASN A 137 16.91 11.13 8.48
C ASN A 137 17.42 9.78 7.94
N MET A 138 17.58 8.75 8.78
CA MET A 138 18.05 7.44 8.35
C MET A 138 16.87 6.48 8.16
N GLU A 139 16.84 5.87 6.99
CA GLU A 139 15.80 4.93 6.60
C GLU A 139 16.41 3.58 6.21
N ALA A 140 15.66 2.51 6.43
CA ALA A 140 16.03 1.16 6.01
C ALA A 140 14.96 0.66 5.05
N TRP A 141 15.32 0.57 3.77
CA TRP A 141 14.42 0.23 2.68
C TRP A 141 14.62 -1.22 2.26
N HIS A 142 13.55 -1.99 2.34
CA HIS A 142 13.52 -3.34 1.78
C HIS A 142 13.52 -3.30 0.26
N ASN A 143 14.04 -4.35 -0.37
CA ASN A 143 13.92 -4.50 -1.81
C ASN A 143 12.48 -4.91 -2.20
N TYR A 144 12.14 -4.67 -3.46
CA TYR A 144 11.07 -5.41 -4.14
C TYR A 144 11.66 -6.55 -4.97
N TYR A 145 10.86 -7.57 -5.25
CA TYR A 145 11.32 -8.80 -5.90
C TYR A 145 10.51 -9.08 -7.18
N PRO A 146 11.05 -8.75 -8.37
CA PRO A 146 10.36 -8.99 -9.65
C PRO A 146 10.22 -10.47 -10.00
N ARG A 147 11.17 -11.31 -9.59
CA ARG A 147 11.16 -12.75 -9.83
C ARG A 147 10.20 -13.41 -8.84
N ASN A 148 9.32 -14.26 -9.35
CA ASN A 148 8.43 -15.06 -8.51
C ASN A 148 9.24 -15.94 -7.56
N GLU A 149 8.65 -16.23 -6.40
CA GLU A 149 9.19 -17.13 -5.37
C GLU A 149 10.44 -16.59 -4.65
N THR A 150 10.84 -15.33 -4.89
CA THR A 150 12.04 -14.75 -4.26
C THR A 150 11.79 -13.59 -3.31
N GLY A 151 10.53 -13.18 -3.14
CA GLY A 151 10.15 -12.26 -2.08
C GLY A 151 10.50 -12.81 -0.70
N LEU A 152 10.59 -11.90 0.26
CA LEU A 152 11.01 -12.26 1.62
C LEU A 152 9.98 -13.15 2.31
N ALA A 153 10.50 -14.05 3.16
CA ALA A 153 9.69 -14.81 4.10
C ALA A 153 9.25 -13.92 5.28
N ARG A 154 7.97 -14.04 5.69
CA ARG A 154 7.35 -13.22 6.74
C ARG A 154 8.14 -13.20 8.05
N ASP A 155 8.54 -14.38 8.55
CA ASP A 155 9.25 -14.47 9.84
C ASP A 155 10.63 -13.80 9.81
N TRP A 156 11.33 -13.87 8.68
CA TRP A 156 12.60 -13.16 8.51
C TRP A 156 12.36 -11.65 8.50
N PHE A 157 11.37 -11.19 7.72
CA PHE A 157 11.00 -9.79 7.62
C PHE A 157 10.63 -9.17 8.97
N ILE A 158 9.83 -9.86 9.78
CA ILE A 158 9.44 -9.40 11.12
C ILE A 158 10.66 -9.19 12.01
N ARG A 159 11.58 -10.18 12.07
CA ARG A 159 12.80 -10.07 12.87
C ARG A 159 13.70 -8.92 12.41
N THR A 160 13.87 -8.77 11.10
CA THR A 160 14.67 -7.68 10.51
C THR A 160 14.05 -6.33 10.83
N ASN A 161 12.74 -6.15 10.66
CA ASN A 161 12.06 -4.90 10.99
C ASN A 161 12.16 -4.54 12.47
N GLN A 162 12.02 -5.53 13.36
CA GLN A 162 12.16 -5.30 14.79
C GLN A 162 13.56 -4.74 15.11
N TRP A 163 14.62 -5.40 14.63
CA TRP A 163 15.98 -4.93 14.84
C TRP A 163 16.23 -3.53 14.25
N LEU A 164 15.74 -3.25 13.03
CA LEU A 164 15.88 -1.95 12.38
C LEU A 164 15.20 -0.83 13.20
N LYS A 165 13.98 -1.09 13.71
CA LYS A 165 13.25 -0.14 14.54
C LYS A 165 13.94 0.11 15.87
N GLU A 166 14.35 -0.94 16.56
CA GLU A 166 15.11 -0.84 17.82
C GLU A 166 16.45 -0.09 17.61
N SER A 167 17.00 -0.17 16.41
CA SER A 167 18.23 0.54 16.00
C SER A 167 18.01 2.02 15.64
N GLY A 168 16.76 2.48 15.57
CA GLY A 168 16.39 3.87 15.32
C GLY A 168 16.17 4.24 13.85
N PHE A 169 16.07 3.26 12.94
CA PHE A 169 15.75 3.51 11.54
C PHE A 169 14.25 3.65 11.31
N THR A 170 13.89 4.52 10.36
CA THR A 170 12.56 4.48 9.74
C THR A 170 12.51 3.33 8.74
N THR A 171 11.56 2.42 8.86
CA THR A 171 11.45 1.22 7.99
C THR A 171 10.55 1.45 6.79
N GLN A 172 10.94 0.93 5.62
CA GLN A 172 10.17 1.01 4.39
C GLN A 172 10.09 -0.35 3.70
N ALA A 173 8.93 -0.69 3.13
CA ALA A 173 8.76 -1.86 2.28
C ALA A 173 7.76 -1.63 1.14
N PHE A 174 7.87 -2.48 0.11
CA PHE A 174 7.07 -2.39 -1.11
C PHE A 174 5.91 -3.39 -1.13
N ILE A 175 4.79 -2.92 -1.69
CA ILE A 175 3.64 -3.73 -2.08
C ILE A 175 3.52 -3.72 -3.62
N PRO A 176 2.93 -4.76 -4.22
CA PRO A 176 2.74 -4.76 -5.66
C PRO A 176 1.63 -3.77 -6.04
N GLY A 177 1.70 -3.25 -7.25
CA GLY A 177 0.54 -2.58 -7.86
C GLY A 177 -0.35 -3.57 -8.58
N ASP A 178 -1.46 -3.08 -9.11
CA ASP A 178 -2.46 -3.89 -9.83
C ASP A 178 -2.96 -3.25 -11.14
N GLY A 179 -2.40 -2.09 -11.51
CA GLY A 179 -2.60 -1.45 -12.82
C GLY A 179 -1.54 -1.88 -13.81
N GLN A 180 -0.73 -0.93 -14.29
CA GLN A 180 0.47 -1.23 -15.07
C GLN A 180 1.54 -1.88 -14.18
N LEU A 181 1.91 -3.12 -14.50
CA LEU A 181 2.99 -3.84 -13.82
C LEU A 181 4.35 -3.62 -14.50
N ARG A 182 5.43 -3.56 -13.70
CA ARG A 182 6.78 -3.34 -14.25
C ARG A 182 7.27 -4.57 -15.01
N GLY A 183 7.85 -4.35 -16.19
CA GLY A 183 8.56 -5.38 -16.94
C GLY A 183 9.90 -5.78 -16.31
N PRO A 184 10.55 -6.83 -16.83
CA PRO A 184 10.06 -7.68 -17.93
C PRO A 184 9.07 -8.76 -17.49
N ILE A 185 9.07 -9.14 -16.22
CA ILE A 185 8.30 -10.30 -15.71
C ILE A 185 6.82 -9.98 -15.52
N LYS A 186 6.47 -8.71 -15.19
CA LYS A 186 5.09 -8.26 -14.96
C LYS A 186 4.31 -9.13 -13.96
N SER A 187 4.98 -9.56 -12.89
CA SER A 187 4.40 -10.38 -11.81
C SER A 187 4.35 -9.64 -10.47
N GLY A 188 4.28 -8.31 -10.53
CA GLY A 188 4.27 -7.41 -9.39
C GLY A 188 5.63 -7.24 -8.72
N LEU A 189 5.77 -6.17 -7.94
CA LEU A 189 6.97 -5.82 -7.19
C LEU A 189 6.74 -5.80 -5.68
N PRO A 190 6.40 -6.94 -5.04
CA PRO A 190 6.25 -7.02 -3.60
C PRO A 190 7.60 -7.15 -2.88
N THR A 191 7.65 -6.76 -1.61
CA THR A 191 8.72 -7.14 -0.68
C THR A 191 8.48 -8.53 -0.10
N LEU A 192 7.29 -8.82 0.42
CA LEU A 192 6.91 -10.14 0.94
C LEU A 192 6.36 -11.03 -0.18
N GLU A 193 6.82 -12.28 -0.28
CA GLU A 193 6.36 -13.15 -1.37
C GLU A 193 4.85 -13.46 -1.28
N GLU A 194 4.30 -13.57 -0.06
CA GLU A 194 2.87 -13.82 0.15
C GLU A 194 1.97 -12.65 -0.28
N HIS A 195 2.54 -11.46 -0.53
CA HIS A 195 1.80 -10.32 -1.10
C HIS A 195 1.67 -10.38 -2.62
N ARG A 196 2.39 -11.30 -3.29
CA ARG A 196 2.35 -11.40 -4.74
C ARG A 196 0.95 -11.77 -5.22
N GLY A 197 0.41 -10.96 -6.13
CA GLY A 197 -0.94 -11.13 -6.67
C GLY A 197 -2.07 -10.86 -5.68
N GLN A 198 -1.77 -10.38 -4.46
CA GLN A 198 -2.77 -9.99 -3.48
C GLN A 198 -3.24 -8.54 -3.71
N HIS A 199 -4.35 -8.18 -3.07
CA HIS A 199 -4.92 -6.83 -3.16
C HIS A 199 -3.95 -5.78 -2.58
N PRO A 200 -3.55 -4.73 -3.33
CA PRO A 200 -2.55 -3.77 -2.85
C PRO A 200 -2.89 -3.12 -1.51
N LEU A 201 -4.15 -2.72 -1.29
CA LEU A 201 -4.56 -2.17 0.00
C LEU A 201 -4.42 -3.20 1.14
N ALA A 202 -4.77 -4.47 0.92
CA ALA A 202 -4.60 -5.50 1.95
C ALA A 202 -3.12 -5.69 2.31
N CYS A 203 -2.24 -5.69 1.30
CA CYS A 203 -0.79 -5.73 1.50
C CYS A 203 -0.29 -4.53 2.29
N ALA A 204 -0.80 -3.33 2.01
CA ALA A 204 -0.43 -2.13 2.76
C ALA A 204 -0.82 -2.23 4.24
N LEU A 205 -2.05 -2.66 4.53
CA LEU A 205 -2.53 -2.83 5.90
C LEU A 205 -1.76 -3.92 6.65
N ASP A 206 -1.38 -5.00 5.96
CA ASP A 206 -0.51 -6.03 6.52
C ASP A 206 0.87 -5.49 6.89
N LEU A 207 1.54 -4.75 5.99
CA LEU A 207 2.85 -4.16 6.29
C LEU A 207 2.78 -3.16 7.46
N LEU A 208 1.72 -2.35 7.54
CA LEU A 208 1.51 -1.45 8.67
C LEU A 208 1.33 -2.23 9.98
N ALA A 209 0.59 -3.35 9.97
CA ALA A 209 0.45 -4.24 11.12
C ALA A 209 1.78 -4.91 11.50
N LEU A 210 2.69 -5.11 10.53
CA LEU A 210 4.07 -5.57 10.75
C LEU A 210 5.05 -4.44 11.10
N SER A 211 4.53 -3.31 11.58
CA SER A 211 5.31 -2.17 12.05
C SER A 211 6.20 -1.54 10.97
N VAL A 212 5.82 -1.58 9.69
CA VAL A 212 6.48 -0.78 8.65
C VAL A 212 6.03 0.68 8.75
N ASP A 213 6.96 1.64 8.70
CA ASP A 213 6.64 3.07 8.81
C ASP A 213 6.20 3.67 7.47
N LYS A 214 6.80 3.20 6.37
CA LYS A 214 6.52 3.64 5.02
C LYS A 214 6.19 2.49 4.07
N VAL A 215 5.01 2.53 3.45
CA VAL A 215 4.58 1.53 2.48
C VAL A 215 4.60 2.16 1.09
N PHE A 216 5.32 1.54 0.16
CA PHE A 216 5.41 2.02 -1.22
C PHE A 216 4.75 1.08 -2.21
N ILE A 217 4.09 1.63 -3.21
CA ILE A 217 3.73 0.86 -4.41
C ILE A 217 5.01 0.65 -5.23
N GLY A 218 5.38 -0.61 -5.43
CA GLY A 218 6.53 -0.98 -6.25
C GLY A 218 6.24 -0.79 -7.74
N ASP A 219 5.09 -1.26 -8.23
CA ASP A 219 4.73 -1.14 -9.64
C ASP A 219 4.34 0.30 -10.06
N PRO A 220 4.42 0.62 -11.36
CA PRO A 220 4.13 1.98 -11.86
C PRO A 220 2.75 2.54 -11.51
N GLN A 221 1.72 1.69 -11.42
CA GLN A 221 0.34 2.16 -11.27
C GLN A 221 -0.53 1.22 -10.42
N LEU A 222 -1.51 1.85 -9.76
CA LEU A 222 -2.70 1.19 -9.24
C LEU A 222 -3.85 1.34 -10.23
N ARG A 223 -4.82 0.42 -10.19
CA ARG A 223 -6.12 0.65 -10.85
C ARG A 223 -6.84 1.81 -10.17
N PRO A 224 -7.65 2.60 -10.90
CA PRO A 224 -8.40 3.71 -10.30
C PRO A 224 -9.29 3.31 -9.11
N ALA A 225 -9.93 2.13 -9.18
CA ALA A 225 -10.75 1.61 -8.09
C ALA A 225 -9.93 1.35 -6.82
N THR A 226 -8.74 0.77 -6.98
CA THR A 226 -7.80 0.50 -5.89
C THR A 226 -7.28 1.79 -5.28
N LEU A 227 -6.90 2.78 -6.10
CA LEU A 227 -6.49 4.09 -5.62
C LEU A 227 -7.60 4.78 -4.80
N MET A 228 -8.86 4.67 -5.25
CA MET A 228 -10.01 5.18 -4.50
C MET A 228 -10.15 4.47 -3.14
N GLN A 229 -9.95 3.16 -3.06
CA GLN A 229 -9.96 2.43 -1.78
C GLN A 229 -8.84 2.88 -0.84
N PHE A 230 -7.64 3.19 -1.36
CA PHE A 230 -6.59 3.82 -0.55
C PHE A 230 -7.04 5.17 -0.01
N SER A 231 -7.61 6.02 -0.86
CA SER A 231 -8.13 7.34 -0.46
C SER A 231 -9.21 7.21 0.63
N ASP A 232 -10.24 6.38 0.38
CA ASP A 232 -11.33 6.12 1.31
C ASP A 232 -10.80 5.65 2.67
N TYR A 233 -9.87 4.69 2.68
CA TYR A 233 -9.33 4.14 3.92
C TYR A 233 -8.44 5.13 4.67
N PHE A 234 -7.42 5.69 4.04
CA PHE A 234 -6.43 6.50 4.74
C PHE A 234 -6.91 7.92 5.08
N GLN A 235 -7.85 8.47 4.31
CA GLN A 235 -8.38 9.83 4.54
C GLN A 235 -9.68 9.83 5.34
N THR A 236 -10.59 8.89 5.08
CA THR A 236 -11.92 8.86 5.70
C THR A 236 -12.11 7.72 6.68
N GLN A 237 -11.12 6.84 6.84
CA GLN A 237 -11.21 5.64 7.67
C GLN A 237 -12.36 4.72 7.24
N THR A 238 -12.62 4.61 5.93
CA THR A 238 -13.69 3.79 5.36
C THR A 238 -13.14 2.64 4.53
N MET A 239 -13.60 1.42 4.80
CA MET A 239 -13.31 0.24 3.98
C MET A 239 -14.36 0.13 2.87
N THR A 240 -13.97 0.42 1.64
CA THR A 240 -14.86 0.26 0.47
C THR A 240 -14.73 -1.15 -0.11
N LEU A 241 -15.86 -1.86 -0.24
CA LEU A 241 -15.95 -3.19 -0.82
C LEU A 241 -16.95 -3.23 -1.99
N HIS A 242 -16.61 -3.95 -3.04
CA HIS A 242 -17.45 -4.18 -4.22
C HIS A 242 -18.10 -5.56 -4.15
N CYS A 243 -19.38 -5.59 -4.49
CA CYS A 243 -20.23 -6.77 -4.37
C CYS A 243 -20.85 -7.15 -5.73
N VAL A 244 -20.90 -8.45 -6.01
CA VAL A 244 -21.74 -9.03 -7.08
C VAL A 244 -23.05 -9.48 -6.44
N ARG A 245 -24.18 -9.00 -6.94
CA ARG A 245 -25.50 -9.43 -6.47
C ARG A 245 -25.83 -10.84 -6.97
N GLU A 246 -26.47 -11.63 -6.11
CA GLU A 246 -27.00 -12.97 -6.45
C GLU A 246 -28.54 -13.00 -6.47
N THR A 247 -29.18 -11.90 -6.05
CA THR A 247 -30.63 -11.73 -6.05
C THR A 247 -31.00 -10.28 -6.34
N ASN A 248 -32.20 -10.07 -6.86
CA ASN A 248 -32.79 -8.73 -7.04
C ASN A 248 -33.51 -8.24 -5.77
N GLN A 249 -33.63 -9.10 -4.74
CA GLN A 249 -34.27 -8.75 -3.47
C GLN A 249 -33.24 -8.14 -2.51
N LEU A 250 -32.78 -6.92 -2.83
CA LEU A 250 -31.82 -6.17 -2.03
C LEU A 250 -32.53 -5.07 -1.22
N PRO A 251 -32.10 -4.78 0.01
CA PRO A 251 -32.58 -3.58 0.71
C PRO A 251 -32.10 -2.30 -0.02
N ASP A 252 -32.99 -1.33 -0.20
CA ASP A 252 -32.68 -0.07 -0.92
C ASP A 252 -31.52 0.73 -0.29
N TYR A 253 -31.28 0.52 1.00
CA TYR A 253 -30.22 1.19 1.76
C TYR A 253 -28.84 0.53 1.62
N LEU A 254 -28.74 -0.64 0.96
CA LEU A 254 -27.54 -1.48 0.95
C LEU A 254 -26.31 -0.80 0.33
N PHE A 255 -26.50 -0.01 -0.73
CA PHE A 255 -25.38 0.68 -1.42
C PHE A 255 -25.38 2.19 -1.20
N THR A 256 -26.35 2.72 -0.45
CA THR A 256 -26.50 4.16 -0.17
C THR A 256 -26.18 4.52 1.28
N THR A 257 -25.91 3.50 2.12
CA THR A 257 -25.57 3.66 3.53
C THR A 257 -24.09 3.33 3.74
N GLN A 258 -23.43 4.15 4.56
CA GLN A 258 -22.18 3.76 5.19
C GLN A 258 -22.50 2.95 6.46
N PHE A 259 -22.02 1.71 6.49
CA PHE A 259 -22.18 0.81 7.62
C PHE A 259 -20.99 0.87 8.56
N HIS A 260 -21.13 0.29 9.75
CA HIS A 260 -20.02 0.01 10.64
C HIS A 260 -20.02 -1.46 11.05
N ASN A 261 -18.84 -2.06 11.10
CA ASN A 261 -18.71 -3.33 11.82
C ASN A 261 -18.97 -3.07 13.30
N ARG A 262 -19.76 -3.93 13.93
CA ARG A 262 -20.00 -3.83 15.38
C ARG A 262 -18.70 -3.83 16.19
N ARG A 263 -18.73 -3.15 17.34
CA ARG A 263 -17.58 -3.07 18.26
C ARG A 263 -17.24 -4.42 18.90
N ASP A 264 -18.24 -5.26 19.15
CA ASP A 264 -18.08 -6.66 19.56
C ASP A 264 -17.82 -7.54 18.33
N VAL A 265 -16.56 -7.54 17.87
CA VAL A 265 -16.13 -8.21 16.64
C VAL A 265 -16.38 -9.72 16.73
N ALA A 266 -17.15 -10.24 15.78
CA ALA A 266 -17.37 -11.68 15.66
C ALA A 266 -16.22 -12.35 14.89
N ARG A 267 -15.96 -13.62 15.23
CA ARG A 267 -14.92 -14.43 14.57
C ARG A 267 -15.26 -14.69 13.09
N ASP A 268 -16.51 -15.09 12.83
CA ASP A 268 -16.90 -15.70 11.56
C ASP A 268 -17.55 -14.72 10.57
N VAL A 269 -18.00 -13.56 11.05
CA VAL A 269 -18.75 -12.58 10.25
C VAL A 269 -18.41 -11.15 10.67
N ILE A 270 -18.47 -10.23 9.72
CA ILE A 270 -18.58 -8.78 9.95
C ILE A 270 -20.07 -8.49 10.08
N ARG A 271 -20.47 -7.81 11.15
CA ARG A 271 -21.88 -7.52 11.44
C ARG A 271 -22.12 -6.04 11.23
N LEU A 272 -22.95 -5.69 10.25
CA LEU A 272 -23.21 -4.30 9.89
C LEU A 272 -24.27 -3.73 10.85
N GLU A 273 -23.83 -2.82 11.73
CA GLU A 273 -24.60 -2.33 12.88
C GLU A 273 -25.95 -1.70 12.46
N GLU A 274 -25.97 -0.99 11.34
CA GLU A 274 -27.12 -0.26 10.84
C GLU A 274 -28.14 -1.14 10.11
N GLY A 275 -27.78 -2.37 9.71
CA GLY A 275 -28.63 -3.22 8.88
C GLY A 275 -30.02 -3.45 9.48
N ARG A 276 -30.06 -3.94 10.73
CA ARG A 276 -31.34 -4.23 11.40
C ARG A 276 -32.16 -2.96 11.71
N PRO A 277 -31.59 -1.87 12.27
CA PRO A 277 -32.33 -0.61 12.46
C PRO A 277 -32.91 -0.02 11.16
N LEU A 278 -32.22 -0.18 10.02
CA LEU A 278 -32.66 0.32 8.71
C LEU A 278 -33.67 -0.61 8.03
N CYS A 279 -33.69 -1.90 8.38
CA CYS A 279 -34.66 -2.85 7.86
C CYS A 279 -36.08 -2.53 8.35
N LYS A 280 -36.91 -1.91 7.48
CA LYS A 280 -38.33 -1.59 7.78
C LYS A 280 -39.33 -2.60 7.23
N SER A 281 -38.92 -3.37 6.24
CA SER A 281 -39.77 -4.35 5.55
C SER A 281 -39.46 -5.76 6.00
N THR A 282 -40.46 -6.64 5.96
CA THR A 282 -40.26 -8.08 6.22
C THR A 282 -39.33 -8.68 5.17
N VAL A 283 -38.25 -9.33 5.64
CA VAL A 283 -37.32 -10.06 4.78
C VAL A 283 -37.85 -11.48 4.60
N VAL A 284 -38.39 -11.79 3.42
CA VAL A 284 -38.92 -13.13 3.12
C VAL A 284 -37.77 -14.12 2.88
N PRO A 285 -37.91 -15.40 3.29
CA PRO A 285 -36.88 -16.40 3.04
C PRO A 285 -36.62 -16.61 1.54
N LEU A 286 -35.34 -16.71 1.18
CA LEU A 286 -34.86 -17.16 -0.12
C LEU A 286 -34.47 -18.65 -0.07
N ALA A 287 -34.09 -19.21 -1.23
CA ALA A 287 -33.54 -20.55 -1.28
C ALA A 287 -32.28 -20.66 -0.40
N CYS A 288 -32.25 -21.66 0.48
CA CYS A 288 -31.12 -21.88 1.37
C CYS A 288 -29.85 -22.19 0.56
N ALA A 289 -28.81 -21.38 0.74
CA ALA A 289 -27.53 -21.50 0.05
C ALA A 289 -26.36 -21.54 1.05
N THR A 290 -25.25 -22.15 0.67
CA THR A 290 -24.00 -22.06 1.42
C THR A 290 -23.48 -20.63 1.46
N ARG A 291 -22.71 -20.29 2.50
CA ARG A 291 -22.20 -18.93 2.71
C ARG A 291 -20.67 -18.96 2.73
N PRO A 292 -20.00 -19.10 1.56
CA PRO A 292 -18.54 -19.04 1.48
C PRO A 292 -18.00 -17.70 1.99
N ILE A 293 -16.68 -17.57 2.15
CA ILE A 293 -16.04 -16.29 2.52
C ILE A 293 -16.49 -15.18 1.57
N GLY A 294 -16.84 -14.02 2.13
CA GLY A 294 -17.30 -12.84 1.39
C GLY A 294 -18.78 -12.84 1.04
N SER A 295 -19.57 -13.85 1.42
CA SER A 295 -21.04 -13.79 1.26
C SER A 295 -21.62 -12.61 2.02
N LEU A 296 -22.35 -11.75 1.31
CA LEU A 296 -23.18 -10.69 1.85
C LEU A 296 -24.56 -11.27 2.14
N THR A 297 -25.00 -11.19 3.38
CA THR A 297 -26.19 -11.91 3.86
C THR A 297 -27.09 -11.03 4.69
N ILE A 298 -28.37 -11.37 4.76
CA ILE A 298 -29.35 -10.75 5.63
C ILE A 298 -30.18 -11.82 6.34
N ASP A 299 -30.36 -11.68 7.64
CA ASP A 299 -31.24 -12.55 8.42
C ASP A 299 -32.71 -12.31 8.00
N ASN A 300 -33.43 -13.37 7.66
CA ASN A 300 -34.82 -13.30 7.22
C ASN A 300 -35.81 -13.44 8.39
N LEU A 301 -37.12 -13.41 8.11
CA LEU A 301 -38.17 -13.44 9.13
C LEU A 301 -38.09 -14.68 10.05
N ASP A 302 -37.56 -15.80 9.55
CA ASP A 302 -37.44 -17.04 10.31
C ASP A 302 -36.35 -16.96 11.40
N TYR A 303 -35.47 -15.95 11.35
CA TYR A 303 -34.50 -15.65 12.41
C TYR A 303 -35.12 -14.80 13.55
N GLY A 304 -36.41 -14.45 13.45
CA GLY A 304 -37.16 -13.76 14.48
C GLY A 304 -36.57 -12.41 14.84
N ARG A 305 -36.11 -12.23 16.09
CA ARG A 305 -35.61 -10.93 16.56
C ARG A 305 -34.37 -10.44 15.80
N TYR A 306 -33.69 -11.29 15.06
CA TYR A 306 -32.50 -10.94 14.29
C TYR A 306 -32.80 -10.52 12.84
N MET A 307 -34.05 -10.66 12.38
CA MET A 307 -34.46 -10.25 11.04
C MET A 307 -33.93 -8.85 10.69
N GLY A 308 -33.30 -8.76 9.51
CA GLY A 308 -32.68 -7.54 9.01
C GLY A 308 -31.21 -7.36 9.38
N GLU A 309 -30.61 -8.23 10.21
CA GLU A 309 -29.18 -8.16 10.48
C GLU A 309 -28.39 -8.46 9.20
N LEU A 310 -27.57 -7.51 8.77
CA LEU A 310 -26.69 -7.65 7.61
C LEU A 310 -25.31 -8.14 8.05
N GLN A 311 -24.77 -9.10 7.32
CA GLN A 311 -23.47 -9.71 7.63
C GLN A 311 -22.65 -9.96 6.37
N ILE A 312 -21.32 -9.88 6.51
CA ILE A 312 -20.35 -10.36 5.51
C ILE A 312 -19.54 -11.49 6.14
N THR A 313 -19.49 -12.66 5.51
CA THR A 313 -18.79 -13.81 6.07
C THR A 313 -17.26 -13.70 5.95
N LYS A 314 -16.55 -14.01 7.04
CA LYS A 314 -15.07 -14.11 7.09
C LYS A 314 -14.56 -15.54 6.93
N THR A 315 -15.44 -16.52 7.11
CA THR A 315 -15.15 -17.96 6.98
C THR A 315 -16.22 -18.63 6.12
N ASN A 316 -15.94 -19.84 5.64
CA ASN A 316 -16.96 -20.64 4.95
C ASN A 316 -17.98 -21.15 5.98
N LEU A 317 -19.23 -20.74 5.82
CA LEU A 317 -20.34 -21.14 6.68
C LEU A 317 -21.34 -22.04 5.93
N PRO A 318 -21.96 -23.02 6.60
CA PRO A 318 -22.97 -23.87 5.99
C PRO A 318 -24.22 -23.06 5.64
N GLY A 319 -25.09 -23.64 4.80
CA GLY A 319 -26.38 -23.03 4.53
C GLY A 319 -27.26 -22.95 5.77
N ASN A 320 -28.05 -21.89 5.86
CA ASN A 320 -29.03 -21.69 6.91
C ASN A 320 -30.32 -21.12 6.28
N PRO A 321 -31.47 -21.81 6.38
CA PRO A 321 -32.74 -21.32 5.80
C PRO A 321 -33.23 -20.00 6.41
N GLN A 322 -32.70 -19.60 7.57
CA GLN A 322 -33.01 -18.33 8.24
C GLN A 322 -32.15 -17.16 7.71
N VAL A 323 -31.19 -17.42 6.82
CA VAL A 323 -30.23 -16.43 6.32
C VAL A 323 -30.26 -16.39 4.80
N ASN A 324 -30.65 -15.24 4.25
CA ASN A 324 -30.62 -15.02 2.82
C ASN A 324 -29.23 -14.60 2.36
N VAL A 325 -28.77 -15.15 1.23
CA VAL A 325 -27.57 -14.65 0.54
C VAL A 325 -28.01 -13.59 -0.47
N LEU A 326 -27.48 -12.38 -0.31
CA LEU A 326 -27.76 -11.23 -1.17
C LEU A 326 -26.79 -11.13 -2.35
N GLY A 327 -25.55 -11.56 -2.10
CA GLY A 327 -24.47 -11.49 -3.05
C GLY A 327 -23.15 -11.88 -2.41
N LYS A 328 -22.06 -11.49 -3.05
CA LYS A 328 -20.70 -11.81 -2.61
C LYS A 328 -19.76 -10.65 -2.86
N ILE A 329 -18.86 -10.37 -1.91
CA ILE A 329 -17.68 -9.52 -2.15
C ILE A 329 -16.85 -10.12 -3.28
N ILE A 330 -16.33 -9.29 -4.17
CA ILE A 330 -15.52 -9.76 -5.29
C ILE A 330 -14.27 -10.48 -4.80
N ASP A 331 -13.85 -11.52 -5.53
CA ASP A 331 -12.77 -12.41 -5.09
C ASP A 331 -11.45 -11.67 -4.82
N SER A 332 -11.15 -10.63 -5.61
CA SER A 332 -9.95 -9.81 -5.44
C SER A 332 -9.93 -9.00 -4.14
N GLU A 333 -11.06 -8.80 -3.48
CA GLU A 333 -11.19 -7.98 -2.25
C GLU A 333 -11.39 -8.80 -0.98
N LEU A 334 -11.55 -10.12 -1.09
CA LEU A 334 -11.58 -11.00 0.08
C LEU A 334 -10.38 -10.82 1.03
N PRO A 335 -9.15 -10.55 0.55
CA PRO A 335 -8.01 -10.25 1.43
C PRO A 335 -8.18 -9.01 2.31
N LEU A 336 -9.16 -8.13 2.04
CA LEU A 336 -9.45 -6.95 2.88
C LEU A 336 -10.26 -7.29 4.14
N LEU A 337 -11.05 -8.38 4.11
CA LEU A 337 -11.97 -8.73 5.20
C LEU A 337 -11.31 -8.92 6.58
N PRO A 338 -10.09 -9.50 6.69
CA PRO A 338 -9.38 -9.59 7.96
C PRO A 338 -9.07 -8.23 8.60
N PHE A 339 -8.94 -7.16 7.79
CA PHE A 339 -8.60 -5.81 8.25
C PHE A 339 -9.81 -4.96 8.65
N ILE A 340 -11.02 -5.52 8.58
CA ILE A 340 -12.23 -4.85 9.08
C ILE A 340 -12.34 -5.06 10.59
N LEU A 341 -11.88 -4.05 11.33
CA LEU A 341 -11.78 -4.08 12.80
C LEU A 341 -13.08 -3.63 13.48
N ALA A 342 -13.05 -3.53 14.81
CA ALA A 342 -14.15 -3.06 15.64
C ALA A 342 -14.55 -1.62 15.28
N GLY A 343 -15.82 -1.38 14.96
CA GLY A 343 -16.30 -0.03 14.64
C GLY A 343 -15.84 0.52 13.28
N GLN A 344 -15.17 -0.30 12.47
CA GLN A 344 -14.65 0.11 11.16
C GLN A 344 -15.82 0.53 10.25
N ALA A 345 -15.75 1.73 9.68
CA ALA A 345 -16.69 2.18 8.65
C ALA A 345 -16.51 1.38 7.36
N ILE A 346 -17.60 1.03 6.71
CA ILE A 346 -17.67 0.17 5.52
C ILE A 346 -18.62 0.81 4.52
N GLN A 347 -18.17 0.95 3.28
CA GLN A 347 -19.02 1.33 2.16
C GLN A 347 -19.14 0.14 1.21
N LEU A 348 -20.37 -0.30 0.95
CA LEU A 348 -20.64 -1.31 -0.07
C LEU A 348 -20.96 -0.63 -1.40
N LYS A 349 -20.39 -1.13 -2.49
CA LYS A 349 -20.68 -0.71 -3.87
C LYS A 349 -21.07 -1.91 -4.70
N GLU A 350 -22.00 -1.71 -5.64
CA GLU A 350 -22.32 -2.74 -6.62
C GLU A 350 -21.22 -2.76 -7.69
N GLN A 351 -20.72 -3.96 -8.04
CA GLN A 351 -19.87 -4.12 -9.21
C GLN A 351 -20.76 -4.03 -10.46
N LEU A 352 -20.59 -2.95 -11.24
CA LEU A 352 -21.30 -2.70 -12.49
C LEU A 352 -20.77 -3.55 -13.66
#